data_AF-A0A9X6UJD8-F1
#
_entry.id   AF-A0A9X6UJD8-F1
#
_cell.length_a   1.000
_cell.length_b   1.000
_cell.length_c   1.000
_cell.angle_alpha   90.00
_cell.angle_beta   90.00
_cell.angle_gamma   90.00
#
_symmetry.space_group_name_H-M   'P 1'
#
loop_
_entity.id
_entity.type
_entity.pdbx_description
1 polymer ?
#
loop_
_entity_poly.entity_id
_entity_poly.type
_entity_poly.pdbx_seq_one_letter_code
_entity_poly.pdbx_strand_id
1 'polypeptide(L)'
;MYYEEMNRDRTWYDITQVCINGHVINDSYKKYPEHNQNFCEDCGEKTITSCPGCKADIRGARHLDGYGSDFFVDIPPSYCAHCGNPYPWTSLAIEAAIELAQEVEGLTTEEREMLSKSIEEIVKGGPKTPVATTRFKKVAAKFNKGIWNAFRDILVDVASESAKKMLWP
;
A
#
# COMPACT_ATOMS: atom_id res chain seq x y z
N MET A 1 30.86 -18.37 -33.64
CA MET A 1 30.80 -17.77 -32.28
C MET A 1 30.16 -16.37 -32.28
N TYR A 2 29.18 -16.09 -33.15
CA TYR A 2 28.52 -14.77 -33.24
C TYR A 2 26.98 -14.87 -33.21
N TYR A 3 26.44 -15.99 -32.73
CA TYR A 3 25.00 -16.27 -32.69
C TYR A 3 24.52 -16.88 -31.35
N GLU A 4 25.37 -16.88 -30.31
CA GLU A 4 25.03 -17.46 -28.99
C GLU A 4 24.76 -16.40 -27.90
N GLU A 5 24.82 -15.10 -28.22
CA GLU A 5 24.60 -14.01 -27.25
C GLU A 5 23.32 -13.19 -27.48
N MET A 6 22.46 -13.59 -28.42
CA MET A 6 21.14 -12.97 -28.63
C MET A 6 20.03 -13.86 -28.09
N ASN A 7 19.88 -13.90 -26.76
CA ASN A 7 18.63 -14.20 -26.03
C ASN A 7 18.97 -14.43 -24.54
N ARG A 8 19.31 -13.35 -23.85
CA ARG A 8 18.97 -13.28 -22.43
C ARG A 8 17.73 -12.41 -22.38
N ASP A 9 16.58 -13.01 -22.10
CA ASP A 9 15.40 -12.29 -21.63
C ASP A 9 15.80 -11.57 -20.33
N ARG A 10 16.39 -10.38 -20.44
CA ARG A 10 16.83 -9.62 -19.27
C ARG A 10 15.59 -8.96 -18.68
N THR A 11 15.01 -9.66 -17.71
CA THR A 11 14.06 -9.03 -16.81
C THR A 11 14.80 -8.10 -15.86
N TRP A 12 14.34 -6.87 -15.74
CA TRP A 12 14.86 -5.92 -14.76
C TRP A 12 13.70 -5.13 -14.13
N TYR A 13 13.93 -4.60 -12.94
CA TYR A 13 12.97 -3.77 -12.23
C TYR A 13 13.45 -2.33 -12.21
N ASP A 14 12.57 -1.40 -12.57
CA ASP A 14 12.79 0.03 -12.39
C ASP A 14 12.50 0.44 -10.93
N ILE A 15 12.52 1.74 -10.69
CA ILE A 15 12.17 2.38 -9.43
C ILE A 15 10.82 3.06 -9.62
N THR A 16 9.92 2.89 -8.64
CA THR A 16 8.69 3.68 -8.58
C THR A 16 8.90 4.93 -7.73
N GLN A 17 8.34 6.04 -8.21
CA GLN A 17 8.16 7.29 -7.49
C GLN A 17 6.74 7.36 -6.97
N VAL A 18 6.61 7.52 -5.65
CA VAL A 18 5.31 7.51 -4.95
C VAL A 18 5.27 8.72 -4.02
N CYS A 19 4.11 9.38 -3.90
CA CYS A 19 3.95 10.46 -2.92
C CYS A 19 3.85 9.92 -1.49
N ILE A 20 4.08 10.77 -0.48
CA ILE A 20 3.96 10.37 0.93
C ILE A 20 2.58 9.78 1.26
N ASN A 21 1.52 10.20 0.56
CA ASN A 21 0.16 9.68 0.70
C ASN A 21 -0.13 8.41 -0.13
N GLY A 22 0.79 7.95 -0.98
CA GLY A 22 0.66 6.65 -1.67
C GLY A 22 0.22 6.71 -3.13
N HIS A 23 0.05 7.88 -3.74
CA HIS A 23 -0.20 7.98 -5.18
C HIS A 23 1.08 7.65 -5.96
N VAL A 24 1.00 6.69 -6.87
CA VAL A 24 2.10 6.36 -7.80
C VAL A 24 2.17 7.46 -8.86
N ILE A 25 3.34 8.09 -8.98
CA ILE A 25 3.59 9.19 -9.93
C ILE A 25 4.24 8.65 -11.19
N ASN A 26 5.22 7.76 -11.02
CA ASN A 26 5.92 7.10 -12.10
C ASN A 26 6.39 5.74 -11.61
N ASP A 27 6.00 4.66 -12.24
CA ASP A 27 6.48 3.31 -11.91
C ASP A 27 7.81 2.95 -12.60
N SER A 28 8.28 3.81 -13.51
CA SER A 28 9.45 3.65 -14.35
C SER A 28 10.36 4.89 -14.29
N TYR A 29 10.79 5.27 -13.08
CA TYR A 29 11.55 6.48 -12.79
C TYR A 29 12.81 6.67 -13.64
N LYS A 30 13.53 5.58 -13.96
CA LYS A 30 14.74 5.64 -14.78
C LYS A 30 14.43 5.62 -16.27
N LYS A 31 13.46 4.81 -16.71
CA LYS A 31 13.12 4.65 -18.12
C LYS A 31 12.41 5.87 -18.69
N TYR A 32 11.53 6.48 -17.91
CA TYR A 32 10.71 7.63 -18.33
C TYR A 32 10.86 8.81 -17.34
N PRO A 33 12.05 9.44 -17.26
CA PRO A 33 12.31 10.50 -16.29
C PRO A 33 11.45 11.76 -16.49
N GLU A 34 10.87 11.95 -17.68
CA GLU A 34 9.94 13.03 -18.02
C GLU A 34 8.63 12.98 -17.24
N HIS A 35 8.26 11.82 -16.68
CA HIS A 35 7.08 11.67 -15.83
C HIS A 35 7.36 11.93 -14.35
N ASN A 36 8.63 12.16 -13.97
CA ASN A 36 8.97 12.39 -12.58
C ASN A 36 8.48 13.75 -12.09
N GLN A 37 7.88 13.76 -10.89
CA GLN A 37 7.40 14.97 -10.24
C GLN A 37 7.94 15.08 -8.81
N ASN A 38 8.34 16.27 -8.37
CA ASN A 38 8.83 16.49 -7.00
C ASN A 38 7.71 16.42 -5.95
N PHE A 39 6.48 16.73 -6.37
CA PHE A 39 5.27 16.74 -5.58
C PHE A 39 4.15 16.10 -6.38
N CYS A 40 3.19 15.49 -5.68
CA CYS A 40 2.02 14.90 -6.30
C CYS A 40 1.05 15.96 -6.81
N GLU A 41 0.58 15.82 -8.05
CA GLU A 41 -0.44 16.70 -8.63
C GLU A 41 -1.82 16.53 -7.98
N ASP A 42 -2.13 15.36 -7.42
CA ASP A 42 -3.44 15.09 -6.80
C ASP A 42 -3.55 15.64 -5.37
N CYS A 43 -2.48 15.53 -4.56
CA CYS A 43 -2.53 15.83 -3.13
C CYS A 43 -1.45 16.79 -2.62
N GLY A 44 -0.51 17.21 -3.46
CA GLY A 44 0.53 18.18 -3.11
C GLY A 44 1.67 17.63 -2.23
N GLU A 45 1.61 16.36 -1.81
CA GLU A 45 2.66 15.78 -0.97
C GLU A 45 3.95 15.49 -1.74
N LYS A 46 5.07 15.50 -1.01
CA LYS A 46 6.39 15.18 -1.57
C LYS A 46 6.42 13.75 -2.13
N THR A 47 7.25 13.54 -3.15
CA THR A 47 7.48 12.21 -3.71
C THR A 47 8.78 11.59 -3.20
N ILE A 48 8.79 10.26 -3.13
CA ILE A 48 9.95 9.47 -2.74
C ILE A 48 10.15 8.31 -3.72
N THR A 49 11.42 7.94 -3.92
CA THR A 49 11.84 6.81 -4.75
C THR A 49 12.59 5.75 -3.95
N SER A 50 12.83 6.01 -2.66
CA SER A 50 13.61 5.14 -1.78
C SER A 50 13.00 5.10 -0.38
N CYS A 51 13.11 3.96 0.29
CA CYS A 51 12.63 3.74 1.63
C CYS A 51 13.25 4.76 2.61
N PRO A 52 12.44 5.51 3.38
CA PRO A 52 12.98 6.47 4.35
C PRO A 52 13.86 5.83 5.42
N GLY A 53 13.57 4.58 5.81
CA GLY A 53 14.27 3.86 6.88
C GLY A 53 15.62 3.25 6.47
N CYS A 54 15.72 2.63 5.28
CA CYS A 54 16.96 1.93 4.85
C CYS A 54 17.57 2.46 3.55
N LYS A 55 16.93 3.45 2.90
CA LYS A 55 17.36 4.07 1.63
C LYS A 55 17.39 3.16 0.42
N ALA A 56 16.93 1.91 0.53
CA ALA A 56 16.76 1.04 -0.64
C ALA A 56 15.66 1.59 -1.56
N ASP A 57 15.85 1.45 -2.88
CA ASP A 57 14.89 1.92 -3.88
C ASP A 57 13.54 1.20 -3.76
N ILE A 58 12.46 1.92 -4.02
CA ILE A 58 11.11 1.36 -4.06
C ILE A 58 10.95 0.65 -5.39
N ARG A 59 10.68 -0.66 -5.36
CA ARG A 59 10.57 -1.48 -6.56
C ARG A 59 9.44 -0.98 -7.46
N GLY A 60 9.79 -0.60 -8.69
CA GLY A 60 8.86 -0.18 -9.73
C GLY A 60 8.56 -1.28 -10.74
N ALA A 61 8.18 -0.85 -11.95
CA ALA A 61 7.74 -1.69 -13.04
C ALA A 61 8.79 -2.75 -13.41
N ARG A 62 8.30 -3.93 -13.81
CA ARG A 62 9.17 -4.97 -14.37
C ARG A 62 9.20 -4.85 -15.88
N HIS A 63 10.39 -4.69 -16.43
CA HIS A 63 10.64 -4.60 -17.85
C HIS A 63 11.13 -5.94 -18.41
N LEU A 64 10.65 -6.28 -19.60
CA LEU A 64 11.07 -7.44 -20.39
C LEU A 64 11.69 -6.96 -21.70
N ASP A 65 13.01 -7.09 -21.81
CA ASP A 65 13.72 -6.76 -23.03
C ASP A 65 13.15 -7.57 -24.22
N GLY A 66 12.80 -6.89 -25.31
CA GLY A 66 12.44 -7.51 -26.59
C GLY A 66 10.96 -7.88 -26.80
N TYR A 67 10.09 -7.79 -25.78
CA TYR A 67 8.68 -8.23 -25.91
C TYR A 67 7.60 -7.17 -25.66
N GLY A 68 7.97 -5.92 -25.38
CA GLY A 68 7.00 -4.81 -25.25
C GLY A 68 5.96 -4.98 -24.13
N SER A 69 6.17 -5.92 -23.21
CA SER A 69 5.27 -6.21 -22.09
C SER A 69 5.88 -5.72 -20.77
N ASP A 70 5.66 -4.44 -20.47
CA ASP A 70 5.98 -3.87 -19.16
C ASP A 70 4.88 -4.24 -18.15
N PHE A 71 5.26 -4.64 -16.93
CA PHE A 71 4.32 -4.85 -15.84
C PHE A 71 4.29 -3.61 -14.95
N PHE A 72 3.18 -2.89 -15.00
CA PHE A 72 2.96 -1.63 -14.31
C PHE A 72 2.73 -1.79 -12.81
N VAL A 73 2.97 -0.72 -12.06
CA VAL A 73 2.67 -0.63 -10.62
C VAL A 73 1.54 0.38 -10.39
N ASP A 74 0.32 -0.12 -10.27
CA ASP A 74 -0.85 0.73 -9.96
C ASP A 74 -0.99 1.01 -8.46
N ILE A 75 -0.61 0.04 -7.62
CA ILE A 75 -0.68 0.12 -6.16
C ILE A 75 0.75 0.01 -5.62
N PRO A 76 1.24 0.98 -4.84
CA PRO A 76 2.59 0.92 -4.32
C PRO A 76 2.72 -0.18 -3.26
N PRO A 77 3.90 -0.79 -3.09
CA PRO A 77 4.09 -1.80 -2.05
C PRO A 77 3.85 -1.20 -0.65
N SER A 78 3.16 -1.91 0.26
CA SER A 78 2.91 -1.38 1.61
C SER A 78 4.14 -1.42 2.53
N TYR A 79 5.04 -2.38 2.30
CA TYR A 79 6.22 -2.61 3.13
C TYR A 79 7.50 -2.67 2.31
N CYS A 80 8.60 -2.20 2.89
CA CYS A 80 9.91 -2.26 2.25
C CYS A 80 10.42 -3.70 2.18
N ALA A 81 10.74 -4.19 0.97
CA ALA A 81 11.28 -5.52 0.75
C ALA A 81 12.70 -5.72 1.33
N HIS A 82 13.39 -4.65 1.74
CA HIS A 82 14.75 -4.69 2.27
C HIS A 82 14.81 -4.66 3.80
N CYS A 83 14.01 -3.81 4.46
CA CYS A 83 14.03 -3.69 5.92
C CYS A 83 12.73 -4.10 6.62
N GLY A 84 11.64 -4.36 5.88
CA GLY A 84 10.35 -4.76 6.44
C GLY A 84 9.52 -3.64 7.07
N ASN A 85 10.04 -2.41 7.14
CA ASN A 85 9.27 -1.27 7.67
C ASN A 85 8.14 -0.89 6.71
N PRO A 86 6.98 -0.43 7.23
CA PRO A 86 5.94 0.17 6.41
C PRO A 86 6.47 1.42 5.69
N TYR A 87 5.99 1.65 4.48
CA TYR A 87 6.19 2.94 3.82
C TYR A 87 5.25 4.01 4.42
N PRO A 88 5.54 5.31 4.21
CA PRO A 88 4.78 6.39 4.84
C PRO A 88 3.26 6.29 4.64
N TRP A 89 2.79 6.01 3.41
CA TRP A 89 1.37 5.85 3.10
C TRP A 89 0.70 4.72 3.88
N THR A 90 1.43 3.65 4.20
CA THR A 90 0.92 2.54 5.00
C THR A 90 0.80 2.92 6.47
N SER A 91 1.81 3.61 7.02
CA SER A 91 1.76 4.14 8.38
C SER A 91 0.63 5.15 8.55
N LEU A 92 0.52 6.12 7.63
CA LEU A 92 -0.52 7.15 7.65
C LEU A 92 -1.92 6.55 7.55
N ALA A 93 -2.14 5.54 6.71
CA ALA A 93 -3.43 4.87 6.63
C ALA A 93 -3.80 4.11 7.93
N ILE A 94 -2.83 3.47 8.58
CA ILE A 94 -3.05 2.84 9.90
C ILE A 94 -3.41 3.91 10.95
N GLU A 95 -2.63 4.99 11.00
CA GLU A 95 -2.85 6.12 11.93
C GLU A 95 -4.24 6.73 11.73
N ALA A 96 -4.60 7.09 10.49
CA ALA A 96 -5.90 7.66 10.15
C ALA A 96 -7.06 6.71 10.49
N ALA A 97 -6.91 5.40 10.28
CA ALA A 97 -7.92 4.43 10.66
C ALA A 97 -8.05 4.30 12.19
N ILE A 98 -6.95 4.37 12.94
CA ILE A 98 -6.96 4.36 14.41
C ILE A 98 -7.60 5.65 14.94
N GLU A 99 -7.30 6.81 14.35
CA GLU A 99 -7.95 8.08 14.67
C GLU A 99 -9.46 8.00 14.41
N LEU A 100 -9.89 7.52 13.23
CA LEU A 100 -11.30 7.29 12.94
C LEU A 100 -11.96 6.35 13.96
N ALA A 101 -11.26 5.31 14.42
CA ALA A 101 -11.74 4.42 15.47
C ALA A 101 -11.97 5.13 16.82
N GLN A 102 -11.28 6.23 17.12
CA GLN A 102 -11.53 7.05 18.31
C GLN A 102 -12.74 7.98 18.14
N GLU A 103 -13.06 8.38 16.92
CA GLU A 103 -14.21 9.26 16.63
C GLU A 103 -15.55 8.51 16.56
N VAL A 104 -15.54 7.17 16.45
CA VAL A 104 -16.80 6.40 16.43
C VAL A 104 -17.53 6.49 17.77
N GLU A 105 -18.75 7.01 17.79
CA GLU A 105 -19.61 7.03 18.97
C GLU A 105 -20.13 5.63 19.34
N GLY A 106 -20.35 5.38 20.64
CA GLY A 106 -20.95 4.12 21.12
C GLY A 106 -20.00 2.91 21.21
N LEU A 107 -18.70 3.11 20.98
CA LEU A 107 -17.66 2.12 21.28
C LEU A 107 -17.16 2.25 22.72
N THR A 108 -17.00 1.11 23.40
CA THR A 108 -16.29 1.07 24.69
C THR A 108 -14.79 1.18 24.48
N THR A 109 -14.04 1.50 25.54
CA THR A 109 -12.57 1.54 25.51
C THR A 109 -11.98 0.22 24.99
N GLU A 110 -12.51 -0.92 25.43
CA GLU A 110 -12.06 -2.24 25.01
C GLU A 110 -12.34 -2.49 23.51
N GLU A 111 -13.45 -2.00 22.99
CA GLU A 111 -13.79 -2.11 21.57
C GLU A 111 -12.88 -1.23 20.71
N ARG A 112 -12.54 -0.02 21.17
CA ARG A 112 -11.58 0.87 20.48
C ARG A 112 -10.19 0.25 20.43
N GLU A 113 -9.71 -0.32 21.52
CA GLU A 113 -8.43 -1.03 21.56
C GLU A 113 -8.45 -2.28 20.66
N MET A 114 -9.55 -3.05 20.68
CA MET A 114 -9.71 -4.21 19.82
C MET A 114 -9.70 -3.82 18.35
N LEU A 115 -10.39 -2.74 17.98
CA LEU A 115 -10.46 -2.22 16.62
C LEU A 115 -9.07 -1.76 16.16
N SER A 116 -8.36 -1.00 16.98
CA SER A 116 -6.99 -0.52 16.70
C SER A 116 -6.03 -1.68 16.41
N LYS A 117 -6.00 -2.69 17.29
CA LYS A 117 -5.20 -3.92 17.08
C LYS A 117 -5.62 -4.70 15.84
N SER A 118 -6.90 -4.66 15.49
CA SER A 118 -7.41 -5.37 14.31
C SER A 118 -7.00 -4.67 13.01
N ILE A 119 -6.95 -3.33 12.99
CA ILE A 119 -6.49 -2.53 11.86
C ILE A 119 -5.05 -2.91 11.48
N GLU A 120 -4.14 -2.98 12.44
CA GLU A 120 -2.74 -3.36 12.19
C GLU A 120 -2.62 -4.77 11.56
N GLU A 121 -3.36 -5.75 12.06
CA GLU A 121 -3.34 -7.14 11.56
C GLU A 121 -4.07 -7.30 10.21
N ILE A 122 -5.03 -6.43 9.90
CA ILE A 122 -5.70 -6.33 8.60
C ILE A 122 -4.74 -5.83 7.53
N VAL A 123 -3.98 -4.78 7.85
CA VAL A 123 -3.00 -4.15 6.95
C VAL A 123 -1.78 -5.07 6.75
N LYS A 124 -1.21 -5.59 7.83
CA LYS A 124 -0.04 -6.48 7.77
C LYS A 124 -0.29 -7.74 6.95
N GLY A 125 -1.50 -8.28 7.04
CA GLY A 125 -1.84 -9.55 6.40
C GLY A 125 -1.17 -10.76 7.08
N GLY A 126 -1.82 -11.91 7.00
CA GLY A 126 -1.25 -13.18 7.47
C GLY A 126 -2.25 -14.08 8.21
N PRO A 127 -1.78 -15.06 8.99
CA PRO A 127 -2.64 -16.02 9.66
C PRO A 127 -3.65 -15.41 10.65
N LYS A 128 -3.38 -14.19 11.14
CA LYS A 128 -4.28 -13.46 12.04
C LYS A 128 -5.37 -12.65 11.33
N THR A 129 -5.28 -12.45 10.01
CA THR A 129 -6.25 -11.66 9.24
C THR A 129 -7.70 -12.14 9.42
N PRO A 130 -8.02 -13.45 9.42
CA PRO A 130 -9.39 -13.89 9.66
C PRO A 130 -9.93 -13.51 11.05
N VAL A 131 -9.07 -13.54 12.07
CA VAL A 131 -9.41 -13.14 13.43
C VAL A 131 -9.63 -11.62 13.51
N ALA A 132 -8.73 -10.85 12.90
CA ALA A 132 -8.80 -9.39 12.89
C ALA A 132 -10.05 -8.88 12.15
N THR A 133 -10.34 -9.43 10.96
CA THR A 133 -11.55 -9.09 10.20
C THR A 133 -12.84 -9.48 10.93
N THR A 134 -12.84 -10.60 11.67
CA THR A 134 -13.99 -11.00 12.51
C THR A 134 -14.24 -9.99 13.64
N ARG A 135 -13.17 -9.57 14.33
CA ARG A 135 -13.25 -8.53 15.37
C ARG A 135 -13.71 -7.20 14.79
N PHE A 136 -13.13 -6.79 13.66
CA PHE A 136 -13.53 -5.58 12.94
C PHE A 136 -15.01 -5.60 12.61
N LYS A 137 -15.53 -6.68 12.02
CA LYS A 137 -16.97 -6.83 11.70
C LYS A 137 -17.87 -6.77 12.92
N LYS A 138 -17.44 -7.36 14.05
CA LYS A 138 -18.19 -7.30 15.31
C LYS A 138 -18.36 -5.85 15.79
N VAL A 139 -17.29 -5.05 15.72
CA VAL A 139 -17.35 -3.62 16.06
C VAL A 139 -18.12 -2.83 15.00
N ALA A 140 -17.93 -3.16 13.72
CA ALA A 140 -18.59 -2.52 12.59
C ALA A 140 -20.12 -2.70 12.55
N ALA A 141 -20.67 -3.65 13.31
CA ALA A 141 -22.12 -3.76 13.51
C ALA A 141 -22.73 -2.50 14.17
N LYS A 142 -21.89 -1.66 14.80
CA LYS A 142 -22.27 -0.35 15.36
C LYS A 142 -22.03 0.82 14.41
N PHE A 143 -21.39 0.58 13.25
CA PHE A 143 -21.10 1.63 12.30
C PHE A 143 -22.34 1.95 11.49
N ASN A 144 -22.54 3.24 11.20
CA ASN A 144 -23.39 3.63 10.10
C ASN A 144 -22.64 3.46 8.77
N LYS A 145 -23.35 3.59 7.64
CA LYS A 145 -22.77 3.45 6.30
C LYS A 145 -21.63 4.43 6.02
N GLY A 146 -21.69 5.65 6.58
CA GLY A 146 -20.65 6.67 6.42
C GLY A 146 -19.34 6.23 7.05
N ILE A 147 -19.38 5.79 8.31
CA ILE A 147 -18.19 5.29 9.03
C ILE A 147 -17.61 4.06 8.33
N TRP A 148 -18.47 3.13 7.91
CA TRP A 148 -18.05 1.95 7.16
C TRP A 148 -17.30 2.29 5.87
N ASN A 149 -17.82 3.26 5.10
CA ASN A 149 -17.17 3.72 3.88
C ASN A 149 -15.87 4.48 4.18
N ALA A 150 -15.83 5.32 5.21
CA ALA A 150 -14.61 6.02 5.60
C ALA A 150 -13.47 5.04 5.96
N PHE A 151 -13.77 3.96 6.69
CA PHE A 151 -12.78 2.91 6.93
C PHE A 151 -12.33 2.21 5.65
N ARG A 152 -13.25 1.97 4.70
CA ARG A 152 -12.89 1.40 3.40
C ARG A 152 -11.93 2.31 2.65
N ASP A 153 -12.26 3.59 2.54
CA ASP A 153 -11.50 4.56 1.76
C ASP A 153 -10.09 4.74 2.32
N ILE A 154 -9.92 4.66 3.65
CA ILE A 154 -8.59 4.70 4.29
C ILE A 154 -7.80 3.40 4.06
N LEU A 155 -8.45 2.24 4.12
CA LEU A 155 -7.75 0.94 4.21
C LEU A 155 -7.64 0.19 2.88
N VAL A 156 -8.43 0.50 1.86
CA VAL A 156 -8.54 -0.34 0.63
C VAL A 156 -7.23 -0.46 -0.15
N ASP A 157 -6.34 0.54 -0.07
CA ASP A 157 -5.07 0.51 -0.79
C ASP A 157 -3.93 -0.16 0.00
N VAL A 158 -4.09 -0.28 1.33
CA VAL A 158 -3.05 -0.82 2.21
C VAL A 158 -3.42 -2.16 2.84
N ALA A 159 -4.71 -2.50 2.90
CA ALA A 159 -5.18 -3.76 3.45
C ALA A 159 -4.81 -4.94 2.55
N SER A 160 -4.44 -6.05 3.18
CA SER A 160 -4.16 -7.29 2.46
C SER A 160 -5.35 -7.73 1.59
N GLU A 161 -5.07 -8.31 0.42
CA GLU A 161 -6.10 -8.80 -0.51
C GLU A 161 -7.12 -9.75 0.16
N SER A 162 -6.65 -10.58 1.08
CA SER A 162 -7.53 -11.45 1.88
C SER A 162 -8.46 -10.63 2.78
N ALA A 163 -7.95 -9.61 3.48
CA ALA A 163 -8.78 -8.76 4.31
C ALA A 163 -9.82 -7.98 3.49
N LYS A 164 -9.43 -7.45 2.32
CA LYS A 164 -10.35 -6.71 1.43
C LYS A 164 -11.53 -7.57 1.01
N LYS A 165 -11.28 -8.79 0.54
CA LYS A 165 -12.34 -9.75 0.16
C LYS A 165 -13.23 -10.14 1.34
N MET A 166 -12.70 -10.15 2.56
CA MET A 166 -13.48 -10.47 3.74
C MET A 166 -14.34 -9.29 4.21
N LEU A 167 -13.81 -8.06 4.18
CA LEU A 167 -14.49 -6.87 4.69
C LEU A 167 -15.43 -6.26 3.64
N TRP A 168 -14.95 -6.07 2.42
CA TRP A 168 -15.65 -5.40 1.33
C TRP A 168 -15.76 -6.33 0.11
N PRO A 169 -16.63 -7.36 0.18
CA PRO A 169 -16.86 -8.27 -0.93
C PRO A 169 -17.57 -7.60 -2.11
#